data_AF-A0A7K8IE58-F1
#
_entry.id   AF-A0A7K8IE58-F1
#
_cell.length_a   1.000
_cell.length_b   1.000
_cell.length_c   1.000
_cell.angle_alpha   90.00
_cell.angle_beta   90.00
_cell.angle_gamma   90.00
#
_symmetry.space_group_name_H-M   'P 1'
#
loop_
_entity.id
_entity.type
_entity.pdbx_description
1 polymer ?
#
loop_
_entity_poly.entity_id
_entity_poly.type
_entity_poly.pdbx_seq_one_letter_code
_entity_poly.pdbx_strand_id
1 'polypeptide(L)'
;VKRLLTLLTCLYFLPQLCGSIILGVSIWIRVSGSQQVNARSHTSTILLAGANLLIAVGSIIMVLGFLGCCGAVRESRCMLMLFFIGLLLIVILQVTGGILGAVYKSQVELALNLTLMPNVEALQSTTGEYKDYQDSFQDFQKENQCCGLQRGPEDWGKNFNKPSSKICQCEVEKPSSSDLCISYADRYIYKKPCAQVIVKIIEDNLVIIMGIAFGLAVIEILGLVFSMTLYCQIGRK
;
A
#
# COMPACT_ATOMS: atom_id res chain seq x y z
N VAL A 1 6.57 22.84 30.28
CA VAL A 1 5.23 22.80 29.65
C VAL A 1 5.23 23.47 28.28
N LYS A 2 5.39 24.80 28.16
CA LYS A 2 5.31 25.50 26.85
C LYS A 2 6.25 24.96 25.76
N ARG A 3 7.54 24.76 26.06
CA ARG A 3 8.52 24.17 25.11
C ARG A 3 8.16 22.74 24.69
N LEU A 4 7.69 21.92 25.62
CA LEU A 4 7.23 20.55 25.37
C LEU A 4 5.98 20.54 24.49
N LEU A 5 5.03 21.45 24.75
CA LEU A 5 3.82 21.60 23.96
C LEU A 5 4.14 22.01 22.51
N THR A 6 5.03 22.99 22.32
CA THR A 6 5.47 23.41 20.98
C THR A 6 6.14 22.27 20.21
N LEU A 7 7.00 21.49 20.87
CA LEU A 7 7.66 20.31 20.28
C LEU A 7 6.64 19.24 19.85
N LEU A 8 5.66 18.96 20.70
CA LEU A 8 4.60 17.99 20.42
C LEU A 8 3.67 18.46 19.29
N THR A 9 3.28 19.73 19.29
CA THR A 9 2.48 20.29 18.20
C THR A 9 3.22 20.18 16.87
N CYS A 10 4.52 20.50 16.82
CA CYS A 10 5.32 20.30 15.61
C CYS A 10 5.44 18.82 15.21
N LEU A 11 5.62 17.92 16.17
CA LEU A 11 5.75 16.48 15.93
C LEU A 11 4.48 15.88 15.32
N TYR A 12 3.29 16.31 15.73
CA TYR A 12 2.02 15.80 15.19
C TYR A 12 1.55 16.55 13.93
N PHE A 13 1.96 17.80 13.75
CA PHE A 13 1.55 18.61 12.60
C PHE A 13 2.18 18.15 11.28
N LEU A 14 3.44 17.71 11.29
CA LEU A 14 4.10 17.22 10.07
C LEU A 14 3.46 15.94 9.51
N PRO A 15 3.20 14.88 10.32
CA PRO A 15 2.46 13.71 9.87
C PRO A 15 1.04 14.03 9.42
N GLN A 16 0.38 15.00 10.06
CA GLN A 16 -0.95 15.47 9.68
C GLN A 16 -0.98 16.02 8.25
N LEU A 17 -0.02 16.89 7.90
CA LEU A 17 0.08 17.44 6.55
C LEU A 17 0.33 16.34 5.52
N CYS A 18 1.23 15.40 5.82
CA CYS A 18 1.47 14.24 4.97
C CYS A 18 0.20 13.41 4.79
N GLY A 19 -0.54 13.16 5.87
CA GLY A 19 -1.83 12.45 5.85
C GLY A 19 -2.86 13.14 4.94
N SER A 20 -2.99 14.47 5.02
CA SER A 20 -3.90 15.23 4.15
C SER A 20 -3.51 15.16 2.68
N ILE A 21 -2.22 15.21 2.35
CA ILE A 21 -1.74 15.04 0.97
C ILE A 21 -2.05 13.63 0.46
N ILE A 22 -1.71 12.60 1.25
CA ILE A 22 -1.99 11.19 0.90
C ILE A 22 -3.49 10.98 0.67
N LEU A 23 -4.34 11.48 1.56
CA LEU A 23 -5.79 11.43 1.40
C LEU A 23 -6.26 12.11 0.12
N GLY A 24 -5.80 13.34 -0.13
CA GLY A 24 -6.17 14.10 -1.32
C GLY A 24 -5.81 13.37 -2.60
N VAL A 25 -4.58 12.85 -2.69
CA VAL A 25 -4.11 12.06 -3.83
C VAL A 25 -4.92 10.76 -3.97
N SER A 26 -5.21 10.07 -2.87
CA SER A 26 -5.95 8.81 -2.91
C SER A 26 -7.42 9.00 -3.32
N ILE A 27 -8.06 10.08 -2.85
CA ILE A 27 -9.40 10.47 -3.29
C ILE A 27 -9.37 10.89 -4.75
N TRP A 28 -8.37 11.66 -5.19
CA TRP A 28 -8.22 12.03 -6.60
C TRP A 28 -8.15 10.78 -7.48
N ILE A 29 -7.28 9.82 -7.14
CA ILE A 29 -7.17 8.54 -7.85
C ILE A 29 -8.51 7.80 -7.85
N ARG A 30 -9.19 7.74 -6.70
CA ARG A 30 -10.49 7.06 -6.57
C ARG A 30 -11.57 7.72 -7.43
N VAL A 31 -11.59 9.04 -7.50
CA VAL A 31 -12.61 9.84 -8.19
C VAL A 31 -12.35 9.89 -9.69
N SER A 32 -11.12 10.16 -10.12
CA SER A 32 -10.71 10.10 -11.53
C SER A 32 -10.91 8.70 -12.10
N GLY A 33 -10.65 7.65 -11.32
CA GLY A 33 -11.03 6.28 -11.67
C GLY A 33 -12.55 6.09 -11.72
N SER A 34 -13.33 6.72 -10.83
CA SER A 34 -14.80 6.58 -10.78
C SER A 34 -15.59 7.37 -11.84
N GLN A 35 -15.05 8.46 -12.40
CA GLN A 35 -15.76 9.20 -13.46
C GLN A 35 -15.84 8.40 -14.77
N GLN A 36 -14.95 7.42 -14.97
CA GLN A 36 -15.10 6.40 -16.01
C GLN A 36 -16.15 5.31 -15.66
N VAL A 37 -16.53 5.17 -14.38
CA VAL A 37 -17.32 4.05 -13.82
C VAL A 37 -18.84 4.28 -13.84
N ASN A 38 -19.33 5.49 -14.07
CA ASN A 38 -20.79 5.74 -14.17
C ASN A 38 -21.47 5.06 -15.38
N ALA A 39 -20.74 4.32 -16.23
CA ALA A 39 -21.27 3.60 -17.38
C ALA A 39 -21.20 2.06 -17.30
N ARG A 40 -20.47 1.44 -16.36
CA ARG A 40 -20.40 -0.03 -16.34
C ARG A 40 -19.94 -0.56 -14.99
N SER A 41 -20.79 -1.39 -14.38
CA SER A 41 -20.53 -2.14 -13.16
C SER A 41 -19.40 -3.15 -13.35
N HIS A 42 -18.62 -3.36 -12.29
CA HIS A 42 -17.52 -4.34 -12.12
C HIS A 42 -16.09 -3.85 -12.36
N THR A 43 -15.89 -2.57 -12.69
CA THR A 43 -14.55 -2.05 -12.96
C THR A 43 -13.71 -1.87 -11.68
N SER A 44 -12.47 -2.36 -11.65
CA SER A 44 -11.32 -1.82 -10.87
C SER A 44 -11.11 -2.17 -9.38
N THR A 45 -11.32 -3.41 -8.94
CA THR A 45 -11.27 -3.78 -7.51
C THR A 45 -9.95 -3.51 -6.77
N ILE A 46 -8.76 -3.54 -7.40
CA ILE A 46 -7.47 -3.49 -6.66
C ILE A 46 -6.76 -2.14 -6.69
N LEU A 47 -6.76 -1.41 -7.80
CA LEU A 47 -6.36 0.00 -7.76
C LEU A 47 -7.33 0.77 -6.85
N LEU A 48 -8.62 0.41 -6.87
CA LEU A 48 -9.56 0.86 -5.84
C LEU A 48 -9.26 0.26 -4.46
N ALA A 49 -8.88 -1.01 -4.31
CA ALA A 49 -8.57 -1.54 -2.97
C ALA A 49 -7.35 -0.84 -2.35
N GLY A 50 -6.28 -0.63 -3.12
CA GLY A 50 -5.10 0.11 -2.71
C GLY A 50 -5.43 1.57 -2.41
N ALA A 51 -6.19 2.25 -3.28
CA ALA A 51 -6.66 3.61 -3.03
C ALA A 51 -7.58 3.68 -1.80
N ASN A 52 -8.50 2.74 -1.62
CA ASN A 52 -9.39 2.66 -0.45
C ASN A 52 -8.59 2.41 0.83
N LEU A 53 -7.54 1.58 0.78
CA LEU A 53 -6.65 1.35 1.91
C LEU A 53 -5.85 2.61 2.25
N LEU A 54 -5.32 3.30 1.25
CA LEU A 54 -4.64 4.60 1.43
C LEU A 54 -5.60 5.67 1.96
N ILE A 55 -6.86 5.70 1.52
CA ILE A 55 -7.91 6.56 2.08
C ILE A 55 -8.15 6.22 3.56
N ALA A 56 -8.28 4.93 3.89
CA ALA A 56 -8.50 4.50 5.27
C ALA A 56 -7.31 4.91 6.16
N VAL A 57 -6.08 4.56 5.78
CA VAL A 57 -4.86 4.89 6.52
C VAL A 57 -4.69 6.41 6.65
N GLY A 58 -4.82 7.15 5.54
CA GLY A 58 -4.73 8.60 5.56
C GLY A 58 -5.78 9.25 6.45
N SER A 59 -7.00 8.71 6.49
CA SER A 59 -8.09 9.24 7.33
C SER A 59 -7.80 9.04 8.81
N ILE A 60 -7.26 7.88 9.18
CA ILE A 60 -6.86 7.57 10.55
C ILE A 60 -5.73 8.51 10.99
N ILE A 61 -4.70 8.68 10.16
CA ILE A 61 -3.59 9.61 10.42
C ILE A 61 -4.13 11.04 10.62
N MET A 62 -5.05 11.48 9.76
CA MET A 62 -5.64 12.82 9.83
C MET A 62 -6.48 13.03 11.10
N VAL A 63 -7.26 12.03 11.51
CA VAL A 63 -8.08 12.13 12.74
C VAL A 63 -7.19 12.12 13.97
N LEU A 64 -6.22 11.21 14.04
CA LEU A 64 -5.33 11.10 15.20
C LEU A 64 -4.40 12.30 15.33
N GLY A 65 -3.84 12.80 14.23
CA GLY A 65 -3.02 14.01 14.25
C GLY A 65 -3.82 15.26 14.65
N PHE A 66 -5.09 15.37 14.21
CA PHE A 66 -5.99 16.43 14.68
C PHE A 66 -6.26 16.33 16.19
N LEU A 67 -6.60 15.14 16.69
CA LEU A 67 -6.86 14.92 18.12
C LEU A 67 -5.62 15.18 18.98
N GLY A 68 -4.44 14.75 18.54
CA GLY A 68 -3.17 15.00 19.23
C GLY A 68 -2.81 16.49 19.26
N CYS A 69 -2.87 17.17 18.10
CA CYS A 69 -2.55 18.59 17.99
C CYS A 69 -3.56 19.48 18.74
N CYS A 70 -4.86 19.32 18.50
CA CYS A 70 -5.89 20.11 19.17
C CYS A 70 -6.02 19.76 20.65
N GLY A 71 -5.85 18.49 21.03
CA GLY A 71 -5.86 18.07 22.43
C GLY A 71 -4.73 18.73 23.24
N ALA A 72 -3.54 18.83 22.65
CA ALA A 72 -2.41 19.54 23.24
C ALA A 72 -2.69 21.06 23.34
N VAL A 73 -3.06 21.72 22.23
CA VAL A 73 -3.25 23.19 22.20
C VAL A 73 -4.41 23.65 23.07
N ARG A 74 -5.54 22.93 23.04
CA ARG A 74 -6.73 23.28 23.83
C ARG A 74 -6.67 22.78 25.27
N GLU A 75 -5.58 22.12 25.67
CA GLU A 75 -5.45 21.44 26.96
C GLU A 75 -6.70 20.58 27.29
N SER A 76 -7.25 19.89 26.28
CA SER A 76 -8.51 19.14 26.41
C SER A 76 -8.27 17.68 26.76
N ARG A 77 -8.58 17.31 28.01
CA ARG A 77 -8.42 15.94 28.52
C ARG A 77 -9.16 14.88 27.69
N CYS A 78 -10.36 15.19 27.22
CA CYS A 78 -11.15 14.26 26.41
C CYS A 78 -10.47 13.96 25.06
N MET A 79 -9.99 14.98 24.37
CA MET A 79 -9.30 14.79 23.07
C MET A 79 -7.98 14.02 23.24
N LEU A 80 -7.21 14.30 24.30
CA LEU A 80 -6.00 13.56 24.64
C LEU A 80 -6.29 12.08 24.93
N MET A 81 -7.39 11.77 25.65
CA MET A 81 -7.80 10.39 25.89
C MET A 81 -8.21 9.66 24.62
N LEU A 82 -8.98 10.30 23.73
CA LEU A 82 -9.34 9.71 22.44
C LEU A 82 -8.10 9.43 21.58
N PHE A 83 -7.15 10.36 21.56
CA PHE A 83 -5.86 10.16 20.89
C PHE A 83 -5.09 8.98 21.49
N PHE A 84 -5.03 8.87 22.82
CA PHE A 84 -4.37 7.75 23.52
C PHE A 84 -5.02 6.40 23.16
N ILE A 85 -6.35 6.31 23.22
CA ILE A 85 -7.08 5.08 22.89
C ILE A 85 -6.83 4.71 21.42
N GLY A 86 -6.85 5.68 20.51
CA GLY A 86 -6.57 5.47 19.10
C GLY A 86 -5.18 4.91 18.84
N LEU A 87 -4.14 5.52 19.41
CA LEU A 87 -2.77 5.00 19.31
C LEU A 87 -2.64 3.60 19.93
N LEU A 88 -3.27 3.35 21.08
CA LEU A 88 -3.23 2.05 21.73
C LEU A 88 -3.83 0.94 20.85
N LEU A 89 -4.95 1.23 20.18
CA LEU A 89 -5.55 0.29 19.23
C LEU A 89 -4.64 0.01 18.05
N ILE A 90 -3.94 1.02 17.52
CA ILE A 90 -2.98 0.82 16.42
C ILE A 90 -1.82 -0.07 16.87
N VAL A 91 -1.23 0.17 18.06
CA VAL A 91 -0.18 -0.69 18.61
C VAL A 91 -0.65 -2.15 18.72
N ILE A 92 -1.87 -2.38 19.22
CA ILE A 92 -2.44 -3.72 19.32
C ILE A 92 -2.59 -4.37 17.94
N LEU A 93 -3.09 -3.62 16.94
CA LEU A 93 -3.22 -4.10 15.56
C LEU A 93 -1.85 -4.39 14.95
N GLN A 94 -0.85 -3.56 15.21
CA GLN A 94 0.50 -3.74 14.70
C GLN A 94 1.17 -4.99 15.28
N VAL A 95 1.06 -5.20 16.60
CA VAL A 95 1.58 -6.40 17.27
C VAL A 95 0.85 -7.65 16.78
N THR A 96 -0.49 -7.60 16.70
CA THR A 96 -1.30 -8.72 16.22
C THR A 96 -0.96 -9.06 14.76
N GLY A 97 -0.85 -8.06 13.90
CA GLY A 97 -0.47 -8.23 12.50
C GLY A 97 0.95 -8.79 12.35
N GLY A 98 1.89 -8.33 13.17
CA GLY A 98 3.26 -8.86 13.22
C GLY A 98 3.31 -10.33 13.64
N ILE A 99 2.56 -10.71 14.68
CA ILE A 99 2.48 -12.10 15.14
C ILE A 99 1.82 -12.99 14.08
N LEU A 100 0.67 -12.58 13.53
CA LEU A 100 -0.03 -13.34 12.50
C LEU A 100 0.83 -13.51 11.24
N GLY A 101 1.52 -12.45 10.80
CA GLY A 101 2.44 -12.49 9.67
C GLY A 101 3.64 -13.41 9.90
N ALA A 102 4.15 -13.48 11.13
CA ALA A 102 5.25 -14.37 11.49
C ALA A 102 4.82 -15.84 11.57
N VAL A 103 3.65 -16.13 12.17
CA VAL A 103 3.17 -17.49 12.42
C VAL A 103 2.55 -18.12 11.16
N TYR A 104 1.77 -17.36 10.40
CA TYR A 104 0.93 -17.88 9.32
C TYR A 104 1.44 -17.54 7.92
N LYS A 105 2.76 -17.61 7.68
CA LYS A 105 3.37 -17.29 6.38
C LYS A 105 2.68 -17.98 5.20
N SER A 106 2.40 -19.29 5.31
CA SER A 106 1.72 -20.05 4.27
C SER A 106 0.27 -19.60 4.01
N GLN A 107 -0.44 -19.11 5.04
CA GLN A 107 -1.78 -18.55 4.84
C GLN A 107 -1.73 -17.13 4.28
N VAL A 108 -0.68 -16.36 4.57
CA VAL A 108 -0.44 -15.06 3.95
C VAL A 108 -0.23 -15.22 2.45
N GLU A 109 0.49 -16.25 2.00
CA GLU A 109 0.61 -16.57 0.57
C GLU A 109 -0.73 -16.93 -0.07
N LEU A 110 -1.58 -17.70 0.62
CA LEU A 110 -2.94 -18.01 0.16
C LEU A 110 -3.81 -16.74 0.06
N ALA A 111 -3.79 -15.89 1.09
CA ALA A 111 -4.53 -14.63 1.13
C ALA A 111 -4.02 -13.65 0.05
N LEU A 112 -2.71 -13.62 -0.19
CA LEU A 112 -2.11 -12.87 -1.28
C LEU A 112 -2.64 -13.38 -2.62
N ASN A 113 -2.67 -14.68 -2.84
CA ASN A 113 -3.19 -15.26 -4.08
C ASN A 113 -4.67 -14.91 -4.33
N LEU A 114 -5.52 -14.96 -3.30
CA LEU A 114 -6.92 -14.53 -3.40
C LEU A 114 -7.04 -13.02 -3.68
N THR A 115 -6.16 -12.22 -3.08
CA THR A 115 -6.10 -10.77 -3.29
C THR A 115 -5.55 -10.42 -4.66
N LEU A 116 -4.77 -11.29 -5.30
CA LEU A 116 -4.20 -11.10 -6.63
C LEU A 116 -5.17 -11.51 -7.75
N MET A 117 -6.15 -12.40 -7.52
CA MET A 117 -7.09 -12.83 -8.58
C MET A 117 -7.83 -11.67 -9.28
N PRO A 118 -8.37 -10.65 -8.58
CA PRO A 118 -9.03 -9.53 -9.24
C PRO A 118 -8.08 -8.69 -10.12
N ASN A 119 -6.75 -8.79 -9.92
CA ASN A 119 -5.78 -8.07 -10.77
C ASN A 119 -5.65 -8.76 -12.12
N VAL A 120 -5.77 -10.09 -12.15
CA VAL A 120 -5.76 -10.85 -13.40
C VAL A 120 -6.94 -10.45 -14.27
N GLU A 121 -8.12 -10.24 -13.69
CA GLU A 121 -9.29 -9.75 -14.42
C GLU A 121 -9.05 -8.36 -15.06
N ALA A 122 -8.35 -7.47 -14.36
CA ALA A 122 -7.96 -6.16 -14.89
C ALA A 122 -6.98 -6.27 -16.07
N LEU A 123 -6.07 -7.24 -16.05
CA LEU A 123 -5.13 -7.51 -17.15
C LEU A 123 -5.82 -8.13 -18.38
N GLN A 124 -6.84 -8.96 -18.17
CA GLN A 124 -7.60 -9.59 -19.25
C GLN A 124 -8.65 -8.67 -19.87
N SER A 125 -9.00 -7.57 -19.19
CA SER A 125 -10.02 -6.66 -19.67
C SER A 125 -9.64 -5.97 -20.98
N THR A 126 -10.51 -6.07 -21.97
CA THR A 126 -10.31 -5.41 -23.27
C THR A 126 -10.85 -3.99 -23.32
N THR A 127 -11.52 -3.52 -22.25
CA THR A 127 -12.03 -2.13 -22.17
C THR A 127 -10.91 -1.14 -21.92
N GLY A 128 -11.08 0.10 -22.39
CA GLY A 128 -10.08 1.16 -22.23
C GLY A 128 -9.87 1.61 -20.78
N GLU A 129 -10.76 1.22 -19.87
CA GLU A 129 -10.76 1.60 -18.44
C GLU A 129 -9.51 1.12 -17.69
N TYR A 130 -8.88 0.05 -18.18
CA TYR A 130 -7.71 -0.55 -17.53
C TYR A 130 -6.41 -0.24 -18.24
N LYS A 131 -6.40 0.61 -19.27
CA LYS A 131 -5.19 0.90 -20.05
C LYS A 131 -4.08 1.49 -19.20
N ASP A 132 -4.38 2.51 -18.38
CA ASP A 132 -3.35 3.14 -17.54
C ASP A 132 -2.75 2.15 -16.54
N TYR A 133 -3.58 1.25 -15.98
CA TYR A 133 -3.10 0.16 -15.13
C TYR A 133 -2.28 -0.87 -15.92
N GLN A 134 -2.74 -1.27 -17.10
CA GLN A 134 -2.04 -2.22 -17.98
C GLN A 134 -0.70 -1.66 -18.45
N ASP A 135 -0.60 -0.37 -18.74
CA ASP A 135 0.63 0.30 -19.17
C ASP A 135 1.60 0.40 -17.99
N SER A 136 1.14 0.86 -16.81
CA SER A 136 1.97 0.89 -15.59
C SER A 136 2.43 -0.50 -15.16
N PHE A 137 1.57 -1.52 -15.32
CA PHE A 137 1.94 -2.90 -15.03
C PHE A 137 2.93 -3.46 -16.05
N GLN A 138 2.84 -3.07 -17.33
CA GLN A 138 3.86 -3.41 -18.34
C GLN A 138 5.22 -2.78 -18.01
N ASP A 139 5.24 -1.54 -17.51
CA ASP A 139 6.48 -0.91 -17.05
C ASP A 139 7.08 -1.68 -15.87
N PHE A 140 6.24 -2.06 -14.90
CA PHE A 140 6.67 -2.91 -13.78
C PHE A 140 7.24 -4.26 -14.26
N GLN A 141 6.58 -4.90 -15.23
CA GLN A 141 7.05 -6.15 -15.84
C GLN A 141 8.40 -5.99 -16.53
N LYS A 142 8.62 -4.86 -17.22
CA LYS A 142 9.87 -4.57 -17.90
C LYS A 142 10.99 -4.31 -16.89
N GLU A 143 10.73 -3.51 -15.86
CA GLU A 143 11.69 -3.19 -14.80
C GLU A 143 12.09 -4.42 -13.98
N ASN A 144 11.13 -5.30 -13.71
CA ASN A 144 11.32 -6.47 -12.84
C ASN A 144 11.49 -7.80 -13.59
N GLN A 145 11.58 -7.75 -14.92
CA GLN A 145 11.84 -8.90 -15.80
C GLN A 145 10.92 -10.10 -15.54
N CYS A 146 9.62 -9.83 -15.43
CA CYS A 146 8.59 -10.82 -15.16
C CYS A 146 7.41 -10.69 -16.12
N CYS A 147 6.63 -11.76 -16.27
CA CYS A 147 5.45 -11.78 -17.15
C CYS A 147 4.22 -12.30 -16.43
N GLY A 148 3.06 -11.70 -16.66
CA GLY A 148 1.82 -12.01 -15.95
C GLY A 148 1.91 -11.80 -14.45
N LEU A 149 0.81 -12.08 -13.75
CA LEU A 149 0.77 -11.97 -12.30
C LEU A 149 1.04 -13.34 -11.65
N GLN A 150 0.22 -14.34 -11.94
CA GLN A 150 0.34 -15.71 -11.43
C GLN A 150 0.62 -16.74 -12.52
N ARG A 151 -0.13 -16.71 -13.64
CA ARG A 151 -0.06 -17.72 -14.71
C ARG A 151 0.76 -17.28 -15.91
N GLY A 152 1.59 -16.26 -15.74
CA GLY A 152 2.44 -15.77 -16.83
C GLY A 152 1.62 -15.08 -17.94
N PRO A 153 1.97 -15.27 -19.23
CA PRO A 153 1.32 -14.57 -20.33
C PRO A 153 -0.19 -14.84 -20.43
N GLU A 154 -0.68 -15.96 -19.88
CA GLU A 154 -2.11 -16.31 -19.84
C GLU A 154 -2.97 -15.29 -19.09
N ASP A 155 -2.38 -14.59 -18.11
CA ASP A 155 -3.08 -13.57 -17.34
C ASP A 155 -3.44 -12.33 -18.18
N TRP A 156 -2.85 -12.18 -19.37
CA TRP A 156 -3.23 -11.12 -20.32
C TRP A 156 -4.39 -11.50 -21.24
N GLY A 157 -4.76 -12.77 -21.30
CA GLY A 157 -5.88 -13.27 -22.11
C GLY A 157 -5.85 -12.73 -23.55
N LYS A 158 -6.94 -12.11 -23.98
CA LYS A 158 -7.09 -11.55 -25.34
C LYS A 158 -6.20 -10.34 -25.62
N ASN A 159 -5.72 -9.65 -24.58
CA ASN A 159 -4.85 -8.47 -24.76
C ASN A 159 -3.45 -8.86 -25.21
N PHE A 160 -3.00 -10.07 -24.89
CA PHE A 160 -1.67 -10.55 -25.25
C PHE A 160 -1.43 -10.50 -26.76
N ASN A 161 -2.40 -10.95 -27.56
CA ASN A 161 -2.28 -11.06 -29.03
C ASN A 161 -2.65 -9.78 -29.79
N LYS A 162 -2.86 -8.64 -29.12
CA LYS A 162 -3.17 -7.39 -29.82
C LYS A 162 -1.99 -6.97 -30.71
N PRO A 163 -2.22 -6.57 -31.98
CA PRO A 163 -1.16 -6.04 -32.82
C PRO A 163 -0.57 -4.81 -32.12
N SER A 164 0.77 -4.73 -32.04
CA SER A 164 1.57 -3.72 -31.31
C SER A 164 1.77 -3.93 -29.81
N SER A 165 1.23 -4.98 -29.20
CA SER A 165 1.50 -5.25 -27.77
C SER A 165 2.96 -5.67 -27.56
N LYS A 166 3.70 -4.95 -26.70
CA LYS A 166 5.04 -5.36 -26.23
C LYS A 166 4.99 -6.02 -24.86
N ILE A 167 3.83 -6.60 -24.54
CA ILE A 167 3.54 -7.23 -23.26
C ILE A 167 4.60 -8.30 -22.98
N CYS A 168 5.23 -8.21 -21.80
CA CYS A 168 6.27 -9.13 -21.34
C CYS A 168 7.49 -9.29 -22.26
N GLN A 169 7.74 -8.38 -23.20
CA GLN A 169 8.79 -8.56 -24.20
C GLN A 169 10.17 -8.66 -23.54
N CYS A 170 10.87 -9.75 -23.83
CA CYS A 170 12.24 -9.99 -23.40
C CYS A 170 13.21 -9.42 -24.44
N GLU A 171 13.89 -8.32 -24.10
CA GLU A 171 14.95 -7.73 -24.94
C GLU A 171 16.27 -8.45 -24.68
N VAL A 172 16.53 -9.60 -25.31
CA VAL A 172 17.84 -10.26 -25.18
C VAL A 172 18.55 -10.44 -26.53
N GLU A 173 19.74 -9.86 -26.62
CA GLU A 173 20.66 -9.92 -27.76
C GLU A 173 21.70 -11.06 -27.68
N LYS A 174 21.77 -11.90 -26.63
CA LYS A 174 22.82 -12.94 -26.50
C LYS A 174 22.40 -14.26 -25.81
N PRO A 175 23.02 -15.40 -26.16
CA PRO A 175 22.48 -16.75 -25.91
C PRO A 175 22.79 -17.35 -24.52
N SER A 176 23.27 -16.57 -23.56
CA SER A 176 23.53 -17.04 -22.18
C SER A 176 22.35 -16.86 -21.22
N SER A 177 21.19 -16.40 -21.71
CA SER A 177 19.99 -16.07 -20.93
C SER A 177 18.83 -17.06 -21.11
N SER A 178 19.11 -18.32 -21.42
CA SER A 178 18.09 -19.36 -21.63
C SER A 178 17.18 -19.56 -20.42
N ASP A 179 17.63 -19.16 -19.23
CA ASP A 179 16.83 -19.25 -18.00
C ASP A 179 15.89 -18.06 -17.75
N LEU A 180 16.08 -16.92 -18.44
CA LEU A 180 15.31 -15.69 -18.21
C LEU A 180 14.10 -15.57 -19.17
N CYS A 181 14.30 -15.91 -20.45
CA CYS A 181 13.27 -15.78 -21.48
C CYS A 181 12.80 -17.14 -21.99
N ILE A 182 11.55 -17.20 -22.43
CA ILE A 182 10.97 -18.35 -23.15
C ILE A 182 10.35 -17.88 -24.46
N SER A 183 10.33 -18.75 -25.47
CA SER A 183 9.58 -18.52 -26.70
C SER A 183 8.10 -18.83 -26.45
N TYR A 184 7.23 -17.86 -26.71
CA TYR A 184 5.78 -17.96 -26.57
C TYR A 184 5.10 -17.14 -27.66
N ALA A 185 4.20 -17.76 -28.44
CA ALA A 185 3.47 -17.13 -29.55
C ALA A 185 4.38 -16.32 -30.50
N ASP A 186 5.45 -16.98 -30.99
CA ASP A 186 6.44 -16.44 -31.93
C ASP A 186 7.26 -15.24 -31.41
N ARG A 187 7.32 -15.02 -30.09
CA ARG A 187 8.11 -13.95 -29.44
C ARG A 187 8.83 -14.45 -28.20
N TYR A 188 9.89 -13.77 -27.79
CA TYR A 188 10.56 -14.03 -26.51
C TYR A 188 9.93 -13.20 -25.39
N ILE A 189 9.50 -13.86 -24.32
CA ILE A 189 8.91 -13.24 -23.14
C ILE A 189 9.64 -13.65 -21.87
N TYR A 190 9.50 -12.85 -20.80
CA TYR A 190 10.00 -13.24 -19.48
C TYR A 190 9.35 -14.52 -18.96
N LYS A 191 10.17 -15.45 -18.47
CA LYS A 191 9.75 -16.77 -17.99
C LYS A 191 9.01 -16.72 -16.64
N LYS A 192 9.43 -15.82 -15.74
CA LYS A 192 8.97 -15.82 -14.35
C LYS A 192 7.68 -15.02 -14.16
N PRO A 193 6.70 -15.53 -13.39
CA PRO A 193 5.51 -14.77 -13.02
C PRO A 193 5.83 -13.66 -12.03
N CYS A 194 5.17 -12.50 -12.16
CA CYS A 194 5.47 -11.35 -11.31
C CYS A 194 5.12 -11.56 -9.84
N ALA A 195 4.16 -12.42 -9.48
CA ALA A 195 3.85 -12.74 -8.09
C ALA A 195 5.08 -13.32 -7.36
N GLN A 196 5.87 -14.18 -8.03
CA GLN A 196 7.10 -14.72 -7.46
C GLN A 196 8.15 -13.62 -7.27
N VAL A 197 8.25 -12.69 -8.22
CA VAL A 197 9.18 -11.55 -8.11
C VAL A 197 8.75 -10.61 -6.98
N ILE A 198 7.45 -10.34 -6.83
CA ILE A 198 6.90 -9.54 -5.72
C ILE A 198 7.21 -10.19 -4.36
N VAL A 199 6.97 -11.50 -4.22
CA VAL A 199 7.31 -12.24 -2.98
C VAL A 199 8.80 -12.13 -2.71
N LYS A 200 9.65 -12.33 -3.72
CA LYS A 200 11.09 -12.21 -3.57
C LYS A 200 11.53 -10.78 -3.18
N ILE A 201 10.94 -9.75 -3.78
CA ILE A 201 11.19 -8.35 -3.41
C ILE A 201 10.83 -8.14 -1.93
N ILE A 202 9.69 -8.67 -1.47
CA ILE A 202 9.31 -8.58 -0.07
C ILE A 202 10.35 -9.27 0.81
N GLU A 203 10.72 -10.52 0.49
CA GLU A 203 11.73 -11.31 1.21
C GLU A 203 13.08 -10.58 1.32
N ASP A 204 13.58 -10.06 0.20
CA ASP A 204 14.85 -9.33 0.12
C ASP A 204 14.80 -8.02 0.93
N ASN A 205 13.63 -7.40 1.06
CA ASN A 205 13.41 -6.14 1.78
C ASN A 205 12.78 -6.31 3.17
N LEU A 206 12.63 -7.55 3.68
CA LEU A 206 11.96 -7.82 4.96
C LEU A 206 12.61 -7.05 6.12
N VAL A 207 13.93 -6.92 6.11
CA VAL A 207 14.67 -6.19 7.15
C VAL A 207 14.26 -4.71 7.18
N ILE A 208 14.11 -4.08 6.01
CA ILE A 208 13.70 -2.68 5.90
C ILE A 208 12.25 -2.53 6.38
N ILE A 209 11.36 -3.42 5.97
CA ILE A 209 9.95 -3.41 6.38
C ILE A 209 9.83 -3.55 7.91
N MET A 210 10.56 -4.49 8.51
CA MET A 210 10.62 -4.65 9.97
C MET A 210 11.19 -3.39 10.65
N GLY A 211 12.20 -2.76 10.06
CA GLY A 211 12.75 -1.50 10.55
C GLY A 211 11.74 -0.36 10.56
N ILE A 212 10.96 -0.19 9.48
CA ILE A 212 9.88 0.80 9.39
C ILE A 212 8.82 0.52 10.45
N ALA A 213 8.37 -0.74 10.57
CA ALA A 213 7.39 -1.14 11.58
C ALA A 213 7.88 -0.83 13.00
N PHE A 214 9.12 -1.20 13.31
CA PHE A 214 9.71 -0.90 14.62
C PHE A 214 9.78 0.62 14.89
N GLY A 215 10.20 1.41 13.90
CA GLY A 215 10.21 2.87 14.00
C GLY A 215 8.83 3.47 14.29
N LEU A 216 7.79 2.98 13.59
CA LEU A 216 6.40 3.38 13.85
C LEU A 216 5.98 3.05 15.29
N ALA A 217 6.27 1.84 15.76
CA ALA A 217 5.95 1.43 17.12
C ALA A 217 6.61 2.33 18.18
N VAL A 218 7.89 2.70 17.99
CA VAL A 218 8.58 3.63 18.90
C VAL A 218 7.89 4.99 18.93
N ILE A 219 7.51 5.54 17.77
CA ILE A 219 6.80 6.83 17.67
C ILE A 219 5.43 6.75 18.37
N GLU A 220 4.70 5.66 18.22
CA GLU A 220 3.40 5.45 18.87
C GLU A 220 3.53 5.38 20.39
N ILE A 221 4.52 4.63 20.91
CA ILE A 221 4.80 4.55 22.35
C ILE A 221 5.14 5.92 22.93
N LEU A 222 5.98 6.71 22.24
CA LEU A 222 6.26 8.08 22.63
C LEU A 222 4.97 8.91 22.67
N GLY A 223 4.11 8.78 21.66
CA GLY A 223 2.82 9.46 21.61
C GLY A 223 1.90 9.12 22.79
N LEU A 224 1.85 7.84 23.18
CA LEU A 224 1.09 7.36 24.34
C LEU A 224 1.62 7.96 25.66
N VAL A 225 2.94 7.93 25.87
CA VAL A 225 3.60 8.49 27.05
C VAL A 225 3.33 9.99 27.16
N PHE A 226 3.47 10.73 26.05
CA PHE A 226 3.24 12.16 26.04
C PHE A 226 1.77 12.51 26.27
N SER A 227 0.84 11.77 25.65
CA SER A 227 -0.60 11.98 25.85
C SER A 227 -0.98 11.83 27.33
N MET A 228 -0.54 10.76 27.99
CA MET A 228 -0.81 10.53 29.41
C MET A 228 -0.14 11.56 30.32
N THR A 229 1.11 11.94 30.02
CA THR A 229 1.81 12.98 30.78
C THR A 229 1.06 14.31 30.72
N LEU A 230 0.61 14.73 29.53
CA LEU A 230 -0.19 15.95 29.38
C LEU A 230 -1.56 15.83 30.04
N TYR A 231 -2.24 14.68 29.89
CA TYR A 231 -3.52 14.43 30.55
C TYR A 231 -3.41 14.60 32.07
N CYS A 232 -2.39 14.00 32.70
CA CYS A 232 -2.14 14.13 34.14
C CYS A 232 -1.73 15.55 34.55
N GLN A 233 -0.98 16.29 33.72
CA GLN A 233 -0.61 17.67 34.02
C GLN A 233 -1.80 18.62 33.99
N ILE A 234 -2.66 18.50 32.96
CA ILE A 234 -3.94 19.21 32.89
C ILE A 234 -4.84 18.75 34.05
N GLY A 235 -4.71 17.47 34.43
CA GLY A 235 -5.16 16.82 35.67
C GLY A 235 -5.11 17.67 36.93
N ARG A 236 -3.94 18.28 37.12
CA ARG A 236 -3.47 18.87 38.37
C ARG A 236 -3.57 20.40 38.39
N LYS A 237 -3.86 21.03 37.25
CA LYS A 237 -4.28 22.44 37.19
C LYS A 237 -5.73 22.56 37.61
#